data_AF-A0A5N3VNY8-F1
#
_entry.id   AF-A0A5N3VNY8-F1
#
_cell.length_a   1.000
_cell.length_b   1.000
_cell.length_c   1.000
_cell.angle_alpha   90.00
_cell.angle_beta   90.00
_cell.angle_gamma   90.00
#
_symmetry.space_group_name_H-M   'P 1'
#
loop_
_entity.id
_entity.type
_entity.pdbx_description
1 polymer ?
#
loop_
_entity_poly.entity_id
_entity_poly.type
_entity_poly.pdbx_seq_one_letter_code
_entity_poly.pdbx_strand_id
1 'polypeptide(L)'
;FCQPGGWQLSRERKQPTFFVVVLTDIDSDRHYCSCLTFYEAEINLQACLGLIYTVYVDSLNVSLESLIANLCACLVPAAGGSQNLLFVFSGIQNVLSLFCAVLTENKVLFHSASFQRLSDACRALESLMFPLKYSYPYIPILPAQLLEVLSSPTPFIIGVHSVFKTDVHELLDVIIADLDGGTIKIPECIHLSSLPEPLLHQTQAALSLILHPDLEVADHAFPPPRTALSHSKMLDKEVRAVFLRLFAQLFQGYRSCLQLIRIHAEPVIHFHKTAFLGQRGLVENDFLTKVLNGMAFAGFVSERGPPYRSCDLFDEVVAFEVERIKVEESNPMKMIKHVRELAEQLFKNENPNPHMAFQKVPRPTEGSHLRVHILPFPKINETRVQELIQENLAKNQNAPPASRVEKKCVVPAGPPVVSIMDKVTTVFNSAQRLEVVRNCISFIFENKTLETEKTLPAALRALKGKAARQCLTDELGLHVQQNRAILDHQQFDYIIRMMNCTLQ
;
A
#
# COMPACT_ATOMS: atom_id res chain seq x y z
N PHE A 1 3.11 -13.76 21.53
CA PHE A 1 2.98 -13.84 20.06
C PHE A 1 2.35 -15.14 19.56
N CYS A 2 2.79 -16.34 19.98
CA CYS A 2 2.14 -17.60 19.56
C CYS A 2 0.72 -17.81 20.10
N GLN A 3 0.37 -17.17 21.22
CA GLN A 3 -0.98 -17.10 21.79
C GLN A 3 -1.32 -15.62 22.07
N PRO A 4 -1.64 -14.83 21.04
CA PRO A 4 -1.77 -13.37 21.16
C PRO A 4 -2.97 -12.97 22.03
N GLY A 5 -4.04 -13.78 22.08
CA GLY A 5 -5.19 -13.59 22.97
C GLY A 5 -5.03 -14.19 24.37
N GLY A 6 -3.84 -14.73 24.69
CA GLY A 6 -3.60 -15.50 25.92
C GLY A 6 -4.17 -16.92 25.86
N TRP A 7 -4.04 -17.65 26.97
CA TRP A 7 -4.58 -19.00 27.13
C TRP A 7 -6.05 -18.93 27.54
N GLN A 8 -6.91 -19.62 26.79
CA GLN A 8 -8.35 -19.65 27.06
C GLN A 8 -8.89 -21.09 26.93
N LEU A 9 -9.73 -21.48 27.88
CA LEU A 9 -10.50 -22.71 27.81
C LEU A 9 -11.74 -22.50 26.94
N SER A 10 -12.05 -23.47 26.08
CA SER A 10 -13.23 -23.46 25.22
C SER A 10 -14.06 -24.71 25.51
N ARG A 11 -15.36 -24.53 25.70
CA ARG A 11 -16.32 -25.65 25.84
C ARG A 11 -16.59 -26.34 24.51
N GLU A 12 -16.31 -25.64 23.41
CA GLU A 12 -16.46 -26.14 22.06
C GLU A 12 -15.09 -26.44 21.46
N ARG A 13 -15.03 -27.52 20.69
CA ARG A 13 -13.82 -27.89 19.96
C ARG A 13 -13.61 -26.92 18.80
N LYS A 14 -12.46 -26.24 18.80
CA LYS A 14 -12.06 -25.32 17.73
C LYS A 14 -11.17 -26.03 16.71
N GLN A 15 -11.28 -25.63 15.44
CA GLN A 15 -10.42 -26.13 14.37
C GLN A 15 -9.00 -25.57 14.51
N PRO A 16 -7.96 -26.27 14.01
CA PRO A 16 -6.62 -25.71 13.94
C PRO A 16 -6.59 -24.41 13.13
N THR A 17 -5.75 -23.47 13.54
CA THR A 17 -5.62 -22.16 12.89
C THR A 17 -4.18 -21.86 12.53
N PHE A 18 -3.98 -21.11 11.45
CA PHE A 18 -2.67 -20.68 11.00
C PHE A 18 -2.65 -19.15 10.89
N PHE A 19 -1.57 -18.53 11.34
CA PHE A 19 -1.32 -17.11 11.19
C PHE A 19 0.18 -16.82 11.22
N VAL A 20 0.59 -15.64 10.77
CA VAL A 20 1.99 -15.22 10.77
C VAL A 20 2.12 -14.01 11.67
N VAL A 21 2.99 -14.10 12.68
CA VAL A 21 3.39 -12.97 13.51
C VAL A 21 4.71 -12.40 12.98
N VAL A 22 4.97 -11.13 13.26
CA VAL A 22 6.22 -10.47 12.87
C VAL A 22 6.89 -9.93 14.12
N LEU A 23 8.18 -10.24 14.25
CA LEU A 23 9.06 -9.68 15.26
C LEU A 23 10.05 -8.76 14.56
N THR A 24 10.35 -7.63 15.18
CA THR A 24 11.34 -6.67 14.66
C THR A 24 12.54 -6.67 15.58
N ASP A 25 13.74 -6.80 15.03
CA ASP A 25 14.98 -6.78 15.81
C ASP A 25 15.54 -5.36 16.01
N ILE A 26 16.74 -5.26 16.59
CA ILE A 26 17.40 -4.00 16.90
C ILE A 26 17.83 -3.22 15.65
N ASP A 27 18.06 -3.91 14.54
CA ASP A 27 18.45 -3.33 13.25
C ASP A 27 17.23 -2.95 12.40
N SER A 28 16.02 -3.11 12.96
CA SER A 28 14.72 -2.91 12.30
C SER A 28 14.38 -3.95 11.23
N ASP A 29 15.09 -5.08 11.21
CA ASP A 29 14.80 -6.20 10.32
C ASP A 29 13.60 -7.01 10.83
N ARG A 30 12.81 -7.52 9.89
CA ARG A 30 11.54 -8.22 10.17
C ARG A 30 11.71 -9.72 10.08
N HIS A 31 11.40 -10.39 11.18
CA HIS A 31 11.39 -11.83 11.31
C HIS A 31 9.94 -12.33 11.27
N TYR A 32 9.59 -13.06 10.21
CA TYR A 32 8.25 -13.61 10.02
C TYR A 32 8.16 -14.99 10.67
N CYS A 33 7.36 -15.13 11.72
CA CYS A 33 7.19 -16.38 12.43
C CYS A 33 5.82 -16.99 12.09
N SER A 34 5.84 -18.13 11.40
CA SER A 34 4.64 -18.88 11.09
C SER A 34 4.14 -19.64 12.32
N CYS A 35 2.90 -19.36 12.74
CA CYS A 35 2.27 -19.97 13.90
C CYS A 35 1.11 -20.87 13.46
N LEU A 36 1.12 -22.10 13.96
CA LEU A 36 0.08 -23.09 13.71
C LEU A 36 -0.44 -23.58 15.05
N THR A 37 -1.72 -23.29 15.33
CA THR A 37 -2.33 -23.47 16.65
C THR A 37 -3.35 -24.61 16.62
N PHE A 38 -3.28 -25.49 17.62
CA PHE A 38 -4.21 -26.62 17.83
C PHE A 38 -4.99 -26.41 19.12
N TYR A 39 -6.15 -27.05 19.19
CA TYR A 39 -6.98 -27.11 20.39
C TYR A 39 -7.09 -28.56 20.84
N GLU A 40 -6.69 -28.83 22.07
CA GLU A 40 -6.72 -30.15 22.69
C GLU A 40 -7.72 -30.19 23.83
N ALA A 41 -8.32 -31.37 24.06
CA ALA A 41 -9.20 -31.58 25.20
C ALA A 41 -8.37 -31.76 26.48
N GLU A 42 -8.85 -31.22 27.59
CA GLU A 42 -8.17 -31.08 28.89
C GLU A 42 -7.71 -32.41 29.53
N ILE A 43 -8.06 -33.56 28.94
CA ILE A 43 -7.84 -34.90 29.50
C ILE A 43 -6.40 -35.42 29.25
N ASN A 44 -5.59 -34.80 28.38
CA ASN A 44 -4.22 -35.30 28.10
C ASN A 44 -3.23 -34.17 27.71
N LEU A 45 -2.64 -33.51 28.71
CA LEU A 45 -1.61 -32.46 28.54
C LEU A 45 -0.24 -32.96 28.03
N GLN A 46 -0.05 -34.27 27.83
CA GLN A 46 1.25 -34.88 27.49
C GLN A 46 1.61 -34.84 26.00
N ALA A 47 0.76 -34.30 25.11
CA ALA A 47 0.91 -34.49 23.66
C ALA A 47 0.74 -33.19 22.83
N CYS A 48 1.42 -32.10 23.17
CA CYS A 48 1.23 -30.76 22.61
C CYS A 48 1.61 -30.50 21.12
N LEU A 49 1.66 -31.49 20.23
CA LEU A 49 2.13 -31.28 18.83
C LEU A 49 1.23 -31.95 17.79
N GLY A 50 -0.07 -31.66 17.84
CA GLY A 50 -1.15 -32.27 17.04
C GLY A 50 -0.91 -32.53 15.54
N LEU A 51 -0.25 -31.65 14.76
CA LEU A 51 0.02 -31.91 13.32
C LEU A 51 1.24 -32.80 13.08
N ILE A 52 2.31 -32.55 13.82
CA ILE A 52 3.52 -33.38 13.77
C ILE A 52 3.19 -34.80 14.26
N TYR A 53 2.34 -34.88 15.29
CA TYR A 53 1.82 -36.11 15.85
C TYR A 53 0.88 -36.85 14.89
N THR A 54 -0.07 -36.18 14.23
CA THR A 54 -0.96 -36.86 13.27
C THR A 54 -0.22 -37.35 12.01
N VAL A 55 0.77 -36.60 11.52
CA VAL A 55 1.66 -37.04 10.43
C VAL A 55 2.50 -38.26 10.84
N TYR A 56 2.98 -38.29 12.09
CA TYR A 56 3.74 -39.42 12.65
C TYR A 56 2.87 -40.67 12.85
N VAL A 57 1.65 -40.52 13.36
CA VAL A 57 0.76 -41.64 13.69
C VAL A 57 0.03 -42.20 12.44
N ASP A 58 -0.07 -41.45 11.34
CA ASP A 58 -0.60 -41.95 10.05
C ASP A 58 0.46 -42.68 9.19
N SER A 59 1.60 -43.07 9.76
CA SER A 59 2.62 -43.93 9.12
C SER A 59 3.11 -43.41 7.76
N LEU A 60 3.35 -42.10 7.65
CA LEU A 60 4.05 -41.56 6.49
C LEU A 60 5.52 -41.98 6.52
N ASN A 61 6.07 -42.36 5.37
CA ASN A 61 7.48 -42.78 5.17
C ASN A 61 8.50 -41.63 5.38
N VAL A 62 8.17 -40.56 6.12
CA VAL A 62 8.98 -39.36 6.25
C VAL A 62 9.29 -39.12 7.74
N SER A 63 10.58 -38.97 8.07
CA SER A 63 11.00 -38.72 9.45
C SER A 63 10.52 -37.35 9.94
N LEU A 64 10.32 -37.23 11.25
CA LEU A 64 9.86 -36.01 11.89
C LEU A 64 10.79 -34.83 11.63
N GLU A 65 12.09 -35.11 11.68
CA GLU A 65 13.16 -34.16 11.42
C GLU A 65 13.13 -33.68 9.97
N SER A 66 12.74 -34.54 9.02
CA SER A 66 12.56 -34.14 7.62
C SER A 66 11.29 -33.32 7.41
N LEU A 67 10.21 -33.59 8.16
CA LEU A 67 9.00 -32.77 8.12
C LEU A 67 9.27 -31.38 8.71
N ILE A 68 9.97 -31.32 9.86
CA ILE A 68 10.35 -30.08 10.52
C ILE A 68 11.35 -29.30 9.66
N ALA A 69 12.38 -29.95 9.12
CA ALA A 69 13.33 -29.31 8.22
C ALA A 69 12.65 -28.81 6.93
N ASN A 70 11.71 -29.56 6.36
CA ASN A 70 10.93 -29.11 5.21
C ASN A 70 9.97 -27.97 5.58
N LEU A 71 9.34 -27.99 6.76
CA LEU A 71 8.54 -26.87 7.25
C LEU A 71 9.42 -25.63 7.47
N CYS A 72 10.55 -25.75 8.16
CA CYS A 72 11.51 -24.66 8.36
C CYS A 72 12.09 -24.13 7.04
N ALA A 73 12.31 -24.99 6.03
CA ALA A 73 12.76 -24.59 4.70
C ALA A 73 11.63 -24.05 3.81
N CYS A 74 10.36 -24.42 4.05
CA CYS A 74 9.19 -24.03 3.26
C CYS A 74 8.31 -22.92 3.90
N LEU A 75 8.60 -22.48 5.13
CA LEU A 75 7.76 -21.52 5.87
C LEU A 75 8.14 -20.06 5.65
N VAL A 76 8.43 -19.72 4.40
CA VAL A 76 7.71 -18.58 3.83
C VAL A 76 6.85 -19.18 2.74
N PRO A 77 5.53 -19.37 2.94
CA PRO A 77 4.65 -19.50 1.79
C PRO A 77 4.98 -18.31 0.90
N ALA A 78 5.66 -18.57 -0.23
CA ALA A 78 5.96 -17.54 -1.19
C ALA A 78 4.63 -16.86 -1.51
N ALA A 79 4.57 -15.57 -1.15
CA ALA A 79 3.55 -14.59 -1.43
C ALA A 79 2.52 -15.06 -2.47
N GLY A 80 1.32 -15.43 -2.03
CA GLY A 80 0.29 -15.87 -2.97
C GLY A 80 -1.08 -15.97 -2.33
N GLY A 81 -1.69 -14.84 -1.97
CA GLY A 81 -3.12 -14.79 -1.67
C GLY A 81 -3.62 -13.57 -0.89
N SER A 82 -2.76 -12.86 -0.16
CA SER A 82 -3.21 -11.92 0.88
C SER A 82 -3.83 -10.61 0.37
N GLN A 83 -3.44 -10.12 -0.82
CA GLN A 83 -3.81 -8.76 -1.25
C GLN A 83 -5.25 -8.67 -1.76
N ASN A 84 -5.75 -9.69 -2.46
CA ASN A 84 -7.15 -9.74 -2.92
C ASN A 84 -8.13 -9.69 -1.75
N LEU A 85 -7.75 -10.30 -0.63
CA LEU A 85 -8.59 -10.35 0.57
C LEU A 85 -8.86 -8.95 1.13
N LEU A 86 -7.84 -8.08 1.14
CA LEU A 86 -8.00 -6.72 1.66
C LEU A 86 -9.01 -5.90 0.82
N PHE A 87 -9.00 -6.05 -0.51
CA PHE A 87 -9.97 -5.40 -1.39
C PHE A 87 -11.37 -6.01 -1.32
N VAL A 88 -11.47 -7.34 -1.17
CA VAL A 88 -12.75 -8.05 -1.02
C VAL A 88 -13.45 -7.63 0.28
N PHE A 89 -12.72 -7.45 1.37
CA PHE A 89 -13.33 -7.10 2.65
C PHE A 89 -13.57 -5.59 2.83
N SER A 90 -12.67 -4.74 2.33
CA SER A 90 -12.74 -3.29 2.60
C SER A 90 -13.33 -2.48 1.43
N GLY A 91 -13.22 -2.95 0.18
CA GLY A 91 -13.60 -2.17 -1.00
C GLY A 91 -12.55 -1.14 -1.43
N ILE A 92 -12.53 -0.79 -2.73
CA ILE A 92 -11.45 -0.02 -3.38
C ILE A 92 -11.19 1.34 -2.69
N GLN A 93 -12.24 2.09 -2.36
CA GLN A 93 -12.09 3.41 -1.74
C GLN A 93 -11.36 3.30 -0.41
N ASN A 94 -11.80 2.35 0.44
CA ASN A 94 -11.25 2.14 1.76
C ASN A 94 -9.76 1.76 1.68
N VAL A 95 -9.39 0.88 0.74
CA VAL A 95 -7.98 0.52 0.54
C VAL A 95 -7.15 1.73 0.11
N LEU A 96 -7.67 2.58 -0.78
CA LEU A 96 -6.97 3.79 -1.17
C LEU A 96 -6.83 4.78 0.00
N SER A 97 -7.84 4.88 0.86
CA SER A 97 -7.77 5.68 2.09
C SER A 97 -6.70 5.15 3.05
N LEU A 98 -6.61 3.82 3.27
CA LEU A 98 -5.54 3.21 4.08
C LEU A 98 -4.16 3.40 3.46
N PHE A 99 -4.07 3.26 2.14
CA PHE A 99 -2.84 3.51 1.40
C PHE A 99 -2.40 4.97 1.59
N CYS A 100 -3.31 5.93 1.45
CA CYS A 100 -3.00 7.34 1.71
C CYS A 100 -2.58 7.58 3.16
N ALA A 101 -3.26 6.93 4.12
CA ALA A 101 -2.99 7.07 5.54
C ALA A 101 -1.58 6.61 5.89
N VAL A 102 -1.16 5.45 5.37
CA VAL A 102 0.19 4.92 5.59
C VAL A 102 1.25 5.75 4.90
N LEU A 103 1.02 6.21 3.66
CA LEU A 103 1.96 7.05 2.94
C LEU A 103 2.14 8.44 3.57
N THR A 104 1.11 8.95 4.24
CA THR A 104 1.18 10.18 5.02
C THR A 104 1.55 9.94 6.48
N GLU A 105 2.02 8.72 6.80
CA GLU A 105 2.57 8.32 8.10
C GLU A 105 1.58 8.50 9.26
N ASN A 106 0.33 8.07 9.09
CA ASN A 106 -0.66 8.02 10.17
C ASN A 106 -0.60 6.69 10.94
N LYS A 107 -1.19 6.67 12.14
CA LYS A 107 -1.44 5.45 12.91
C LYS A 107 -2.60 4.67 12.28
N VAL A 108 -2.33 3.46 11.79
CA VAL A 108 -3.32 2.59 11.16
C VAL A 108 -3.46 1.31 11.97
N LEU A 109 -4.69 1.02 12.38
CA LEU A 109 -5.03 -0.14 13.18
C LEU A 109 -6.05 -1.02 12.46
N PHE A 110 -5.69 -2.27 12.24
CA PHE A 110 -6.59 -3.29 11.72
C PHE A 110 -7.31 -4.03 12.84
N HIS A 111 -8.60 -4.28 12.66
CA HIS A 111 -9.43 -5.00 13.61
C HIS A 111 -10.11 -6.19 12.91
N SER A 112 -10.03 -7.39 13.51
CA SER A 112 -10.74 -8.60 13.07
C SER A 112 -10.78 -9.68 14.14
N ALA A 113 -11.78 -10.56 14.08
CA ALA A 113 -11.84 -11.82 14.82
C ALA A 113 -10.94 -12.92 14.23
N SER A 114 -10.29 -12.68 13.09
CA SER A 114 -9.39 -13.64 12.45
C SER A 114 -7.96 -13.11 12.42
N PHE A 115 -7.06 -13.79 13.14
CA PHE A 115 -5.61 -13.50 13.10
C PHE A 115 -5.03 -13.57 11.70
N GLN A 116 -5.49 -14.53 10.89
CA GLN A 116 -5.04 -14.65 9.51
C GLN A 116 -5.40 -13.42 8.69
N ARG A 117 -6.65 -12.90 8.80
CA ARG A 117 -7.06 -11.67 8.11
C ARG A 117 -6.23 -10.47 8.55
N LEU A 118 -5.91 -10.35 9.84
CA LEU A 118 -5.04 -9.29 10.35
C LEU A 118 -3.65 -9.34 9.72
N SER A 119 -3.00 -10.51 9.74
CA SER A 119 -1.70 -10.74 9.10
C SER A 119 -1.73 -10.42 7.60
N ASP A 120 -2.74 -10.95 6.91
CA ASP A 120 -2.90 -10.78 5.46
C ASP A 120 -3.15 -9.31 5.09
N ALA A 121 -3.98 -8.59 5.85
CA ALA A 121 -4.30 -7.19 5.61
C ALA A 121 -3.07 -6.28 5.82
N CYS A 122 -2.35 -6.44 6.93
CA CYS A 122 -1.14 -5.65 7.20
C CYS A 122 -0.08 -5.88 6.12
N ARG A 123 0.11 -7.15 5.70
CA ARG A 123 1.08 -7.52 4.67
C ARG A 123 0.66 -7.05 3.28
N ALA A 124 -0.63 -7.10 2.97
CA ALA A 124 -1.17 -6.55 1.75
C ALA A 124 -0.87 -5.05 1.67
N LEU A 125 -1.23 -4.28 2.70
CA LEU A 125 -1.00 -2.84 2.74
C LEU A 125 0.49 -2.47 2.62
N GLU A 126 1.37 -3.18 3.34
CA GLU A 126 2.82 -3.05 3.21
C GLU A 126 3.28 -3.30 1.76
N SER A 127 2.81 -4.38 1.13
CA SER A 127 3.22 -4.73 -0.24
C SER A 127 2.77 -3.70 -1.30
N LEU A 128 1.67 -2.97 -1.03
CA LEU A 128 1.20 -1.90 -1.90
C LEU A 128 2.10 -0.65 -1.83
N MET A 129 2.94 -0.50 -0.80
CA MET A 129 3.83 0.65 -0.65
C MET A 129 5.06 0.60 -1.57
N PHE A 130 5.36 -0.55 -2.20
CA PHE A 130 6.50 -0.67 -3.11
C PHE A 130 6.44 0.42 -4.19
N PRO A 131 7.48 1.27 -4.34
CA PRO A 131 8.89 1.04 -3.98
C PRO A 131 9.35 1.58 -2.62
N LEU A 132 8.46 2.18 -1.82
CA LEU A 132 8.76 2.68 -0.49
C LEU A 132 8.79 1.53 0.53
N LYS A 133 9.64 1.67 1.55
CA LYS A 133 9.68 0.75 2.71
C LYS A 133 9.07 1.44 3.92
N TYR A 134 8.25 0.70 4.67
CA TYR A 134 7.66 1.21 5.90
C TYR A 134 8.69 1.17 7.04
N SER A 135 8.92 2.31 7.70
CA SER A 135 10.02 2.48 8.67
C SER A 135 9.58 2.51 10.15
N TYR A 136 8.28 2.43 10.42
CA TYR A 136 7.72 2.54 11.77
C TYR A 136 7.30 1.18 12.34
N PRO A 137 6.86 1.09 13.61
CA PRO A 137 6.37 -0.15 14.21
C PRO A 137 5.33 -0.86 13.34
N TYR A 138 5.64 -2.11 12.97
CA TYR A 138 4.80 -2.99 12.16
C TYR A 138 4.52 -4.26 12.94
N ILE A 139 3.31 -4.37 13.51
CA ILE A 139 2.91 -5.48 14.39
C ILE A 139 1.58 -6.05 13.88
N PRO A 140 1.59 -6.97 12.90
CA PRO A 140 0.36 -7.47 12.27
C PRO A 140 -0.62 -8.12 13.22
N ILE A 141 -0.12 -8.68 14.33
CA ILE A 141 -0.93 -9.21 15.42
C ILE A 141 -0.32 -8.77 16.74
N LEU A 142 -0.98 -7.83 17.41
CA LEU A 142 -0.61 -7.33 18.72
C LEU A 142 -1.11 -8.29 19.82
N PRO A 143 -0.22 -8.83 20.66
CA PRO A 143 -0.61 -9.58 21.86
C PRO A 143 -1.25 -8.68 22.92
N ALA A 144 -2.13 -9.27 23.74
CA ALA A 144 -2.82 -8.59 24.84
C ALA A 144 -1.87 -7.81 25.78
N GLN A 145 -0.69 -8.38 26.06
CA GLN A 145 0.28 -7.81 27.00
C GLN A 145 0.95 -6.54 26.47
N LEU A 146 0.83 -6.24 25.17
CA LEU A 146 1.48 -5.11 24.50
C LEU A 146 0.47 -4.05 24.03
N LEU A 147 -0.75 -4.04 24.56
CA LEU A 147 -1.78 -3.06 24.19
C LEU A 147 -1.35 -1.61 24.43
N GLU A 148 -0.46 -1.36 25.40
CA GLU A 148 0.11 -0.04 25.68
C GLU A 148 0.83 0.60 24.48
N VAL A 149 1.31 -0.21 23.52
CA VAL A 149 1.97 0.28 22.29
C VAL A 149 1.02 1.12 21.44
N LEU A 150 -0.30 0.91 21.54
CA LEU A 150 -1.31 1.69 20.81
C LEU A 150 -1.30 3.18 21.20
N SER A 151 -0.82 3.51 22.40
CA SER A 151 -0.68 4.88 22.89
C SER A 151 0.61 5.57 22.41
N SER A 152 1.47 4.88 21.65
CA SER A 152 2.71 5.47 21.11
C SER A 152 2.42 6.73 20.30
N PRO A 153 3.21 7.82 20.41
CA PRO A 153 3.03 9.02 19.59
C PRO A 153 3.46 8.81 18.13
N THR A 154 4.23 7.76 17.84
CA THR A 154 4.72 7.50 16.49
C THR A 154 3.66 6.84 15.62
N PRO A 155 3.73 6.99 14.29
CA PRO A 155 2.94 6.20 13.35
C PRO A 155 3.17 4.70 13.59
N PHE A 156 2.20 3.87 13.23
CA PHE A 156 2.32 2.41 13.28
C PHE A 156 1.32 1.74 12.33
N ILE A 157 1.61 0.48 11.96
CA ILE A 157 0.65 -0.44 11.36
C ILE A 157 0.51 -1.62 12.32
N ILE A 158 -0.64 -1.72 12.97
CA ILE A 158 -0.89 -2.74 13.99
C ILE A 158 -2.19 -3.48 13.68
N GLY A 159 -2.25 -4.78 13.97
CA GLY A 159 -3.50 -5.55 13.95
C GLY A 159 -3.91 -6.01 15.35
N VAL A 160 -5.17 -5.82 15.71
CA VAL A 160 -5.73 -6.18 17.02
C VAL A 160 -6.93 -7.10 16.84
N HIS A 161 -6.97 -8.14 17.69
CA HIS A 161 -8.07 -9.10 17.70
C HIS A 161 -9.35 -8.48 18.28
N SER A 162 -10.51 -8.90 17.78
CA SER A 162 -11.82 -8.37 18.19
C SER A 162 -12.16 -8.48 19.68
N VAL A 163 -11.44 -9.33 20.42
CA VAL A 163 -11.54 -9.44 21.88
C VAL A 163 -11.17 -8.11 22.58
N PHE A 164 -10.28 -7.32 22.00
CA PHE A 164 -9.82 -6.04 22.57
C PHE A 164 -10.55 -4.83 21.95
N LYS A 165 -11.73 -5.06 21.35
CA LYS A 165 -12.48 -4.01 20.66
C LYS A 165 -12.79 -2.81 21.57
N THR A 166 -13.09 -3.04 22.85
CA THR A 166 -13.42 -1.98 23.81
C THR A 166 -12.26 -1.02 24.00
N ASP A 167 -11.06 -1.54 24.23
CA ASP A 167 -9.84 -0.74 24.45
C ASP A 167 -9.45 0.07 23.19
N VAL A 168 -9.77 -0.45 22.01
CA VAL A 168 -9.49 0.22 20.73
C VAL A 168 -10.41 1.42 20.45
N HIS A 169 -11.67 1.40 20.92
CA HIS A 169 -12.63 2.47 20.61
C HIS A 169 -12.31 3.79 21.32
N GLU A 170 -11.44 3.78 22.32
CA GLU A 170 -11.03 4.98 23.07
C GLU A 170 -9.91 5.78 22.37
N LEU A 171 -9.31 5.23 21.30
CA LEU A 171 -8.21 5.86 20.58
C LEU A 171 -8.71 6.98 19.65
N LEU A 172 -8.32 8.22 19.95
CA LEU A 172 -8.78 9.41 19.21
C LEU A 172 -7.93 9.76 17.99
N ASP A 173 -6.70 9.27 17.89
CA ASP A 173 -5.73 9.65 16.85
C ASP A 173 -5.29 8.47 15.97
N VAL A 174 -6.12 7.42 15.90
CA VAL A 174 -5.85 6.18 15.17
C VAL A 174 -6.92 5.93 14.12
N ILE A 175 -6.50 5.66 12.88
CA ILE A 175 -7.40 5.24 11.81
C ILE A 175 -7.67 3.75 11.98
N ILE A 176 -8.93 3.37 12.18
CA ILE A 176 -9.33 1.99 12.47
C ILE A 176 -9.99 1.38 11.23
N ALA A 177 -9.42 0.29 10.72
CA ALA A 177 -9.98 -0.52 9.66
C ALA A 177 -10.60 -1.81 10.23
N ASP A 178 -11.93 -1.89 10.25
CA ASP A 178 -12.67 -3.08 10.66
C ASP A 178 -12.80 -4.03 9.46
N LEU A 179 -11.99 -5.09 9.44
CA LEU A 179 -11.96 -6.08 8.36
C LEU A 179 -13.17 -7.02 8.37
N ASP A 180 -13.87 -7.14 9.51
CA ASP A 180 -15.06 -7.98 9.62
C ASP A 180 -16.31 -7.21 9.18
N GLY A 181 -16.38 -5.91 9.51
CA GLY A 181 -17.44 -5.01 9.09
C GLY A 181 -17.23 -4.38 7.72
N GLY A 182 -16.01 -4.42 7.17
CA GLY A 182 -15.66 -3.79 5.89
C GLY A 182 -15.71 -2.25 5.92
N THR A 183 -15.44 -1.64 7.08
CA THR A 183 -15.53 -0.19 7.28
C THR A 183 -14.23 0.41 7.78
N ILE A 184 -14.01 1.69 7.47
CA ILE A 184 -12.91 2.47 8.01
C ILE A 184 -13.47 3.63 8.82
N LYS A 185 -12.95 3.79 10.03
CA LYS A 185 -13.20 4.95 10.89
C LYS A 185 -11.98 5.84 10.88
N ILE A 186 -12.13 7.05 10.35
CA ILE A 186 -11.12 8.10 10.39
C ILE A 186 -11.58 9.10 11.46
N PRO A 187 -10.81 9.29 12.55
CA PRO A 187 -11.13 10.30 13.56
C PRO A 187 -11.20 11.71 12.98
N GLU A 188 -12.09 12.56 13.52
CA GLU A 188 -12.31 13.93 13.03
C GLU A 188 -11.07 14.83 13.13
N CYS A 189 -10.17 14.53 14.08
CA CYS A 189 -8.92 15.28 14.25
C CYS A 189 -7.88 14.96 13.16
N ILE A 190 -8.08 13.92 12.35
CA ILE A 190 -7.16 13.50 11.30
C ILE A 190 -7.63 14.02 9.95
N HIS A 191 -6.89 14.98 9.40
CA HIS A 191 -7.07 15.39 8.01
C HIS A 191 -6.30 14.46 7.07
N LEU A 192 -6.97 13.42 6.59
CA LEU A 192 -6.41 12.49 5.62
C LEU A 192 -6.35 13.12 4.23
N SER A 193 -5.13 13.39 3.75
CA SER A 193 -4.89 13.92 2.42
C SER A 193 -5.10 12.83 1.36
N SER A 194 -5.91 13.11 0.35
CA SER A 194 -6.15 12.18 -0.76
C SER A 194 -5.08 12.26 -1.84
N LEU A 195 -4.95 11.21 -2.65
CA LEU A 195 -4.16 11.24 -3.87
C LEU A 195 -4.55 12.43 -4.77
N PRO A 196 -3.58 13.05 -5.47
CA PRO A 196 -3.87 14.10 -6.45
C PRO A 196 -4.73 13.59 -7.61
N GLU A 197 -5.67 14.41 -8.08
CA GLU A 197 -6.32 14.18 -9.36
C GLU A 197 -5.37 14.54 -10.53
N PRO A 198 -5.42 13.81 -11.66
CA PRO A 198 -6.36 12.74 -12.03
C PRO A 198 -5.97 11.32 -11.55
N LEU A 199 -4.86 11.18 -10.83
CA LEU A 199 -4.28 9.87 -10.47
C LEU A 199 -5.20 9.04 -9.57
N LEU A 200 -5.97 9.69 -8.69
CA LEU A 200 -6.95 9.02 -7.83
C LEU A 200 -8.01 8.30 -8.68
N HIS A 201 -8.70 9.03 -9.56
CA HIS A 201 -9.72 8.47 -10.43
C HIS A 201 -9.16 7.37 -11.36
N GLN A 202 -7.99 7.60 -11.95
CA GLN A 202 -7.32 6.61 -12.81
C GLN A 202 -7.02 5.30 -12.08
N THR A 203 -6.49 5.40 -10.86
CA THR A 203 -6.17 4.23 -10.02
C THR A 203 -7.44 3.49 -9.64
N GLN A 204 -8.50 4.21 -9.26
CA GLN A 204 -9.81 3.62 -8.94
C GLN A 204 -10.39 2.87 -10.14
N ALA A 205 -10.40 3.48 -11.32
CA ALA A 205 -10.91 2.86 -12.54
C ALA A 205 -10.12 1.60 -12.91
N ALA A 206 -8.78 1.65 -12.83
CA ALA A 206 -7.93 0.50 -13.11
C ALA A 206 -8.18 -0.66 -12.13
N LEU A 207 -8.29 -0.36 -10.82
CA LEU A 207 -8.59 -1.37 -9.80
C LEU A 207 -9.98 -2.00 -10.00
N SER A 208 -10.99 -1.19 -10.34
CA SER A 208 -12.35 -1.69 -10.61
C SER A 208 -12.36 -2.68 -11.78
N LEU A 209 -11.65 -2.38 -12.87
CA LEU A 209 -11.56 -3.28 -14.04
C LEU A 209 -10.86 -4.60 -13.74
N ILE A 210 -9.88 -4.59 -12.83
CA ILE A 210 -9.10 -5.79 -12.47
C ILE A 210 -9.85 -6.65 -11.45
N LEU A 211 -10.42 -6.03 -10.41
CA LEU A 211 -11.11 -6.74 -9.33
C LEU A 211 -12.51 -7.21 -9.75
N HIS A 212 -13.15 -6.48 -10.66
CA HIS A 212 -14.52 -6.74 -11.11
C HIS A 212 -14.62 -6.67 -12.65
N PRO A 213 -13.96 -7.59 -13.37
CA PRO A 213 -13.97 -7.59 -14.84
C PRO A 213 -15.37 -7.78 -15.43
N ASP A 214 -16.28 -8.42 -14.68
CA ASP A 214 -17.65 -8.68 -15.12
C ASP A 214 -18.52 -7.41 -15.18
N LEU A 215 -18.13 -6.31 -14.52
CA LEU A 215 -18.92 -5.06 -14.53
C LEU A 215 -19.06 -4.45 -15.93
N GLU A 216 -18.06 -4.61 -16.79
CA GLU A 216 -18.10 -4.05 -18.16
C GLU A 216 -19.13 -4.77 -19.05
N VAL A 217 -19.34 -6.06 -18.81
CA VAL A 217 -20.25 -6.91 -19.59
C VAL A 217 -21.57 -7.19 -18.87
N ALA A 218 -21.79 -6.59 -17.69
CA ALA A 218 -22.95 -6.86 -16.84
C ALA A 218 -24.28 -6.54 -17.54
N ASP A 219 -24.29 -5.50 -18.39
CA ASP A 219 -25.46 -5.06 -19.15
C ASP A 219 -25.60 -5.76 -20.51
N HIS A 220 -24.64 -6.60 -20.90
CA HIS A 220 -24.71 -7.32 -22.16
C HIS A 220 -25.75 -8.45 -22.06
N ALA A 221 -26.82 -8.36 -22.86
CA ALA A 221 -27.85 -9.42 -22.95
C ALA A 221 -27.27 -10.80 -23.32
N PHE A 222 -26.12 -10.82 -24.01
CA PHE A 222 -25.37 -12.01 -24.38
C PHE A 222 -23.88 -11.79 -24.03
N PRO A 223 -23.44 -12.10 -22.80
CA PRO A 223 -22.05 -11.88 -22.42
C PRO A 223 -21.14 -12.81 -23.23
N PRO A 224 -19.96 -12.33 -23.65
CA PRO A 224 -18.97 -13.20 -24.30
C PRO A 224 -18.59 -14.35 -23.36
N PRO A 225 -18.22 -15.54 -23.90
CA PRO A 225 -17.81 -16.67 -23.08
C PRO A 225 -16.68 -16.24 -22.14
N ARG A 226 -16.85 -16.53 -20.85
CA ARG A 226 -15.98 -16.04 -19.77
C ARG A 226 -14.51 -16.29 -20.10
N THR A 227 -13.73 -15.23 -20.26
CA THR A 227 -12.28 -15.30 -20.16
C THR A 227 -11.97 -15.76 -18.74
N ALA A 228 -11.22 -16.86 -18.57
CA ALA A 228 -10.96 -17.43 -17.24
C ALA A 228 -10.45 -16.34 -16.28
N LEU A 229 -11.09 -16.22 -15.12
CA LEU A 229 -10.65 -15.31 -14.06
C LEU A 229 -9.19 -15.59 -13.74
N SER A 230 -8.37 -14.52 -13.64
CA SER A 230 -6.98 -14.64 -13.22
C SER A 230 -6.92 -15.43 -11.91
N HIS A 231 -6.04 -16.44 -11.86
CA HIS A 231 -5.81 -17.22 -10.65
C HIS A 231 -5.47 -16.27 -9.48
N SER A 232 -5.92 -16.57 -8.24
CA SER A 232 -5.78 -15.64 -7.09
C SER A 232 -4.34 -15.11 -6.88
N LYS A 233 -3.33 -15.93 -7.21
CA LYS A 233 -1.89 -15.58 -7.17
C LYS A 233 -1.38 -14.66 -8.30
N MET A 234 -2.22 -14.35 -9.28
CA MET A 234 -1.92 -13.42 -10.37
C MET A 234 -2.69 -12.12 -10.16
N LEU A 235 -3.91 -12.21 -9.62
CA LEU A 235 -4.71 -11.03 -9.27
C LEU A 235 -4.00 -10.13 -8.26
N ASP A 236 -3.26 -10.70 -7.29
CA ASP A 236 -2.46 -9.89 -6.35
C ASP A 236 -1.34 -9.13 -7.08
N LYS A 237 -0.70 -9.77 -8.07
CA LYS A 237 0.33 -9.13 -8.90
C LYS A 237 -0.25 -8.04 -9.81
N GLU A 238 -1.45 -8.26 -10.36
CA GLU A 238 -2.18 -7.25 -11.16
C GLU A 238 -2.51 -6.02 -10.31
N VAL A 239 -3.02 -6.21 -9.09
CA VAL A 239 -3.26 -5.09 -8.15
C VAL A 239 -1.96 -4.34 -7.86
N ARG A 240 -0.87 -5.03 -7.51
CA ARG A 240 0.43 -4.38 -7.27
C ARG A 240 0.99 -3.68 -8.49
N ALA A 241 0.77 -4.21 -9.68
CA ALA A 241 1.14 -3.55 -10.92
C ALA A 241 0.39 -2.22 -11.13
N VAL A 242 -0.87 -2.09 -10.68
CA VAL A 242 -1.56 -0.79 -10.67
C VAL A 242 -0.89 0.19 -9.73
N PHE A 243 -0.56 -0.20 -8.50
CA PHE A 243 0.14 0.67 -7.56
C PHE A 243 1.56 1.03 -8.02
N LEU A 244 2.24 0.09 -8.69
CA LEU A 244 3.52 0.35 -9.33
C LEU A 244 3.43 1.45 -10.40
N ARG A 245 2.39 1.41 -11.25
CA ARG A 245 2.11 2.47 -12.23
C ARG A 245 1.80 3.80 -11.54
N LEU A 246 1.00 3.78 -10.47
CA LEU A 246 0.71 4.95 -9.66
C LEU A 246 2.00 5.58 -9.10
N PHE A 247 2.89 4.78 -8.49
CA PHE A 247 4.16 5.30 -7.99
C PHE A 247 5.08 5.82 -9.09
N ALA A 248 5.11 5.16 -10.25
CA ALA A 248 5.89 5.64 -11.39
C ALA A 248 5.40 7.02 -11.86
N GLN A 249 4.08 7.26 -11.84
CA GLN A 249 3.51 8.58 -12.10
C GLN A 249 3.74 9.57 -10.94
N LEU A 250 3.62 9.15 -9.68
CA LEU A 250 3.84 10.00 -8.49
C LEU A 250 5.29 10.45 -8.35
N PHE A 251 6.25 9.60 -8.69
CA PHE A 251 7.68 9.89 -8.59
C PHE A 251 8.35 10.13 -9.95
N GLN A 252 7.57 10.38 -11.01
CA GLN A 252 8.12 10.68 -12.33
C GLN A 252 9.15 11.83 -12.24
N GLY A 253 10.37 11.58 -12.72
CA GLY A 253 11.46 12.55 -12.77
C GLY A 253 12.12 12.87 -11.41
N TYR A 254 11.85 12.11 -10.34
CA TYR A 254 12.44 12.37 -9.01
C TYR A 254 13.98 12.41 -9.05
N ARG A 255 14.62 11.62 -9.93
CA ARG A 255 16.07 11.58 -10.08
C ARG A 255 16.68 12.90 -10.54
N SER A 256 15.98 13.67 -11.37
CA SER A 256 16.43 15.00 -11.81
C SER A 256 16.49 16.00 -10.66
N CYS A 257 15.86 15.68 -9.52
CA CYS A 257 15.84 16.50 -8.32
C CYS A 257 16.75 15.96 -7.22
N LEU A 258 17.58 14.95 -7.50
CA LEU A 258 18.61 14.47 -6.57
C LEU A 258 19.89 15.27 -6.74
N GLN A 259 20.45 15.74 -5.61
CA GLN A 259 21.74 16.39 -5.55
C GLN A 259 22.71 15.54 -4.73
N LEU A 260 23.85 15.18 -5.33
CA LEU A 260 24.93 14.52 -4.62
C LEU A 260 25.86 15.56 -3.99
N ILE A 261 25.94 15.56 -2.67
CA ILE A 261 26.86 16.37 -1.89
C ILE A 261 28.03 15.48 -1.48
N ARG A 262 29.23 15.74 -2.04
CA ARG A 262 30.44 14.92 -1.84
C ARG A 262 31.44 15.51 -0.84
N ILE A 263 30.93 16.22 0.17
CA ILE A 263 31.79 16.91 1.16
C ILE A 263 32.31 15.93 2.22
N HIS A 264 31.60 14.83 2.46
CA HIS A 264 31.96 13.79 3.42
C HIS A 264 32.50 12.52 2.73
N ALA A 265 33.11 11.62 3.50
CA ALA A 265 33.61 10.34 3.00
C ALA A 265 32.50 9.49 2.36
N GLU A 266 31.27 9.60 2.88
CA GLU A 266 30.06 9.06 2.25
C GLU A 266 29.28 10.18 1.56
N PRO A 267 28.90 10.02 0.27
CA PRO A 267 28.14 11.02 -0.45
C PRO A 267 26.74 11.14 0.14
N VAL A 268 26.37 12.35 0.57
CA VAL A 268 25.02 12.64 1.06
C VAL A 268 24.15 13.01 -0.13
N ILE A 269 23.01 12.34 -0.27
CA ILE A 269 22.07 12.59 -1.37
C ILE A 269 20.92 13.43 -0.82
N HIS A 270 20.80 14.64 -1.34
CA HIS A 270 19.75 15.57 -0.96
C HIS A 270 18.67 15.65 -2.06
N PHE A 271 17.40 15.60 -1.69
CA PHE A 271 16.29 15.71 -2.63
C PHE A 271 15.71 17.13 -2.65
N HIS A 272 15.73 17.76 -3.82
CA HIS A 272 15.21 19.12 -4.04
C HIS A 272 13.69 19.14 -4.15
N LYS A 273 13.02 19.07 -2.99
CA LYS A 273 11.55 19.05 -2.88
C LYS A 273 10.88 20.21 -3.61
N THR A 274 11.37 21.44 -3.42
CA THR A 274 10.79 22.64 -4.02
C THR A 274 10.87 22.64 -5.54
N ALA A 275 11.99 22.17 -6.10
CA ALA A 275 12.15 22.01 -7.53
C ALA A 275 11.21 20.93 -8.08
N PHE A 276 11.13 19.77 -7.42
CA PHE A 276 10.26 18.67 -7.82
C PHE A 276 8.78 19.06 -7.84
N LEU A 277 8.29 19.68 -6.77
CA LEU A 277 6.90 20.13 -6.68
C LEU A 277 6.62 21.31 -7.62
N GLY A 278 7.55 22.26 -7.72
CA GLY A 278 7.45 23.45 -8.56
C GLY A 278 7.37 23.12 -10.05
N GLN A 279 8.28 22.28 -10.54
CA GLN A 279 8.33 21.89 -11.95
C GLN A 279 7.12 21.04 -12.37
N ARG A 280 6.44 20.39 -11.42
CA ARG A 280 5.23 19.59 -11.68
C ARG A 280 3.91 20.32 -11.42
N GLY A 281 3.97 21.56 -10.93
CA GLY A 281 2.76 22.30 -10.53
C GLY A 281 2.03 21.69 -9.34
N LEU A 282 2.72 20.92 -8.49
CA LEU A 282 2.16 20.19 -7.35
C LEU A 282 2.50 20.83 -5.99
N VAL A 283 2.93 22.10 -5.99
CA VAL A 283 3.36 22.84 -4.78
C VAL A 283 2.27 22.89 -3.70
N GLU A 284 1.00 22.96 -4.09
CA GLU A 284 -0.14 23.01 -3.17
C GLU A 284 -0.73 21.63 -2.84
N ASN A 285 -0.15 20.55 -3.38
CA ASN A 285 -0.67 19.22 -3.11
C ASN A 285 -0.23 18.77 -1.71
N ASP A 286 -1.16 18.80 -0.75
CA ASP A 286 -0.92 18.45 0.65
C ASP A 286 -0.43 17.00 0.79
N PHE A 287 -1.05 16.06 0.07
CA PHE A 287 -0.68 14.64 0.09
C PHE A 287 0.79 14.43 -0.28
N LEU A 288 1.20 14.84 -1.49
CA LEU A 288 2.56 14.65 -1.96
C LEU A 288 3.57 15.42 -1.10
N THR A 289 3.17 16.59 -0.58
CA THR A 289 4.01 17.37 0.35
C THR A 289 4.29 16.60 1.63
N LYS A 290 3.29 15.90 2.20
CA LYS A 290 3.45 15.01 3.36
C LYS A 290 4.28 13.77 3.03
N VAL A 291 4.00 13.08 1.92
CA VAL A 291 4.76 11.90 1.49
C VAL A 291 6.24 12.21 1.32
N LEU A 292 6.59 13.32 0.67
CA LEU A 292 7.98 13.72 0.44
C LEU A 292 8.71 14.17 1.73
N ASN A 293 7.97 14.50 2.79
CA ASN A 293 8.53 14.80 4.11
C ASN A 293 8.66 13.55 5.00
N GLY A 294 8.03 12.43 4.61
CA GLY A 294 8.00 11.22 5.41
C GLY A 294 9.34 10.49 5.47
N MET A 295 9.54 9.76 6.55
CA MET A 295 10.65 8.83 6.76
C MET A 295 10.72 7.76 5.66
N ALA A 296 9.57 7.26 5.19
CA ALA A 296 9.55 6.27 4.11
C ALA A 296 10.17 6.82 2.81
N PHE A 297 9.93 8.10 2.49
CA PHE A 297 10.53 8.75 1.33
C PHE A 297 12.00 9.11 1.57
N ALA A 298 12.38 9.50 2.78
CA ALA A 298 13.79 9.69 3.14
C ALA A 298 14.61 8.40 2.95
N GLY A 299 14.09 7.26 3.42
CA GLY A 299 14.67 5.94 3.17
C GLY A 299 14.76 5.60 1.69
N PHE A 300 13.71 5.90 0.92
CA PHE A 300 13.71 5.76 -0.54
C PHE A 300 14.83 6.58 -1.22
N VAL A 301 15.03 7.84 -0.84
CA VAL A 301 16.10 8.68 -1.39
C VAL A 301 17.48 8.14 -1.01
N SER A 302 17.65 7.67 0.23
CA SER A 302 18.91 7.11 0.71
C SER A 302 19.28 5.82 -0.04
N GLU A 303 18.32 4.89 -0.19
CA GLU A 303 18.55 3.60 -0.84
C GLU A 303 18.66 3.73 -2.36
N ARG A 304 17.80 4.56 -2.97
CA ARG A 304 17.66 4.62 -4.43
C ARG A 304 18.34 5.78 -5.11
N GLY A 305 18.79 6.76 -4.33
CA GLY A 305 19.50 7.93 -4.82
C GLY A 305 20.86 7.64 -5.47
N PRO A 306 21.66 6.65 -4.99
CA PRO A 306 22.96 6.38 -5.60
C PRO A 306 22.83 6.04 -7.09
N PRO A 307 23.65 6.65 -7.97
CA PRO A 307 23.52 6.47 -9.42
C PRO A 307 23.98 5.08 -9.90
N TYR A 308 24.70 4.32 -9.09
CA TYR A 308 25.18 2.98 -9.41
C TYR A 308 24.75 1.99 -8.33
N ARG A 309 23.74 1.17 -8.63
CA ARG A 309 23.16 0.17 -7.71
C ARG A 309 22.44 -0.94 -8.47
N SER A 310 21.94 -1.96 -7.77
CA SER A 310 20.99 -2.90 -8.35
C SER A 310 19.68 -2.18 -8.67
N CYS A 311 19.15 -2.40 -9.88
CA CYS A 311 17.88 -1.85 -10.31
C CYS A 311 16.78 -2.90 -10.17
N ASP A 312 15.58 -2.43 -9.82
CA ASP A 312 14.39 -3.26 -9.80
C ASP A 312 13.36 -2.78 -10.82
N LEU A 313 12.19 -3.44 -10.84
CA LEU A 313 11.14 -3.15 -11.80
C LEU A 313 10.64 -1.70 -11.71
N PHE A 314 10.64 -1.08 -10.53
CA PHE A 314 10.22 0.32 -10.41
C PHE A 314 11.16 1.26 -11.17
N ASP A 315 12.47 0.99 -11.15
CA ASP A 315 13.45 1.81 -11.85
C ASP A 315 13.28 1.78 -13.37
N GLU A 316 12.89 0.62 -13.92
CA GLU A 316 12.57 0.46 -15.33
C GLU A 316 11.27 1.19 -15.69
N VAL A 317 10.21 0.98 -14.91
CA VAL A 317 8.88 1.57 -15.18
C VAL A 317 8.92 3.10 -15.07
N VAL A 318 9.57 3.65 -14.04
CA VAL A 318 9.65 5.12 -13.85
C VAL A 318 10.49 5.79 -14.93
N ALA A 319 11.49 5.08 -15.48
CA ALA A 319 12.39 5.63 -16.48
C ALA A 319 11.83 5.56 -17.91
N PHE A 320 11.13 4.48 -18.27
CA PHE A 320 10.77 4.20 -19.66
C PHE A 320 9.27 4.09 -19.93
N GLU A 321 8.48 3.64 -18.96
CA GLU A 321 7.08 3.27 -19.21
C GLU A 321 6.08 4.40 -18.89
N VAL A 322 6.51 5.50 -18.25
CA VAL A 322 5.57 6.56 -17.82
C VAL A 322 4.86 7.26 -18.99
N GLU A 323 5.53 7.43 -20.13
CA GLU A 323 4.88 7.97 -21.34
C GLU A 323 3.85 7.00 -21.91
N ARG A 324 4.19 5.71 -21.98
CA ARG A 324 3.27 4.65 -22.40
C ARG A 324 2.04 4.60 -21.49
N ILE A 325 2.23 4.69 -20.16
CA ILE A 325 1.15 4.73 -19.17
C ILE A 325 0.16 5.86 -19.46
N LYS A 326 0.64 7.05 -19.87
CA LYS A 326 -0.20 8.21 -20.22
C LYS A 326 -0.99 7.97 -21.50
N VAL A 327 -0.38 7.37 -22.52
CA VAL A 327 -1.04 7.10 -23.81
C VAL A 327 -2.13 6.02 -23.65
N GLU A 328 -1.85 4.98 -22.87
CA GLU A 328 -2.77 3.86 -22.63
C GLU A 328 -3.94 4.24 -21.71
N GLU A 329 -3.89 5.37 -21.02
CA GLU A 329 -4.94 5.84 -20.11
C GLU A 329 -6.32 5.95 -20.79
N SER A 330 -6.31 6.37 -22.06
CA SER A 330 -7.53 6.50 -22.88
C SER A 330 -8.14 5.17 -23.34
N ASN A 331 -7.41 4.05 -23.21
CA ASN A 331 -7.84 2.75 -23.73
C ASN A 331 -7.75 1.66 -22.64
N PRO A 332 -8.90 1.24 -22.06
CA PRO A 332 -8.91 0.30 -20.94
C PRO A 332 -8.32 -1.06 -21.30
N MET A 333 -8.45 -1.54 -22.55
CA MET A 333 -7.89 -2.82 -22.96
C MET A 333 -6.36 -2.82 -23.01
N LYS A 334 -5.76 -1.74 -23.54
CA LYS A 334 -4.29 -1.59 -23.57
C LYS A 334 -3.74 -1.45 -22.15
N MET A 335 -4.44 -0.68 -21.33
CA MET A 335 -4.13 -0.49 -19.92
C MET A 335 -4.10 -1.84 -19.16
N ILE A 336 -5.15 -2.66 -19.28
CA ILE A 336 -5.22 -3.98 -18.63
C ILE A 336 -4.11 -4.90 -19.15
N LYS A 337 -3.83 -4.88 -20.45
CA LYS A 337 -2.74 -5.67 -21.04
C LYS A 337 -1.39 -5.31 -20.41
N HIS A 338 -1.08 -4.03 -20.31
CA HIS A 338 0.17 -3.57 -19.69
C HIS A 338 0.22 -3.92 -18.19
N VAL A 339 -0.89 -3.80 -17.46
CA VAL A 339 -0.95 -4.25 -16.06
C VAL A 339 -0.62 -5.73 -15.93
N ARG A 340 -1.16 -6.58 -16.82
CA ARG A 340 -0.85 -8.02 -16.83
C ARG A 340 0.62 -8.30 -17.17
N GLU A 341 1.19 -7.57 -18.13
CA GLU A 341 2.62 -7.65 -18.46
C GLU A 341 3.50 -7.35 -17.23
N LEU A 342 3.19 -6.29 -16.47
CA LEU A 342 3.88 -5.95 -15.24
C LEU A 342 3.65 -6.98 -14.12
N ALA A 343 2.43 -7.50 -14.01
CA ALA A 343 2.08 -8.54 -13.04
C ALA A 343 2.87 -9.82 -13.26
N GLU A 344 3.06 -10.24 -14.51
CA GLU A 344 3.89 -11.38 -14.86
C GLU A 344 5.36 -11.17 -14.49
N GLN A 345 5.89 -9.95 -14.69
CA GLN A 345 7.26 -9.62 -14.30
C GLN A 345 7.43 -9.65 -12.78
N LEU A 346 6.47 -9.09 -12.02
CA LEU A 346 6.43 -9.18 -10.57
C LEU A 346 6.37 -10.65 -10.11
N PHE A 347 5.53 -11.47 -10.74
CA PHE A 347 5.41 -12.89 -10.43
C PHE A 347 6.72 -13.65 -10.64
N LYS A 348 7.39 -13.43 -11.77
CA LYS A 348 8.69 -14.05 -12.10
C LYS A 348 9.79 -13.62 -11.15
N ASN A 349 9.85 -12.34 -10.77
CA ASN A 349 10.83 -11.81 -9.82
C ASN A 349 10.68 -12.42 -8.42
N GLU A 350 9.45 -12.69 -7.99
CA GLU A 350 9.18 -13.30 -6.67
C GLU A 350 9.29 -14.83 -6.66
N ASN A 351 9.23 -15.47 -7.83
CA ASN A 351 9.29 -16.93 -7.98
C ASN A 351 10.38 -17.33 -8.98
N PRO A 352 11.66 -17.06 -8.71
CA PRO A 352 12.74 -17.40 -9.63
C PRO A 352 12.89 -18.92 -9.86
N ASN A 353 12.44 -19.74 -8.91
CA ASN A 353 12.47 -21.21 -8.97
C ASN A 353 11.06 -21.84 -8.94
N PRO A 354 10.32 -21.84 -10.06
CA PRO A 354 8.96 -22.39 -10.09
C PRO A 354 8.89 -23.92 -9.89
N HIS A 355 10.03 -24.62 -10.00
CA HIS A 355 10.10 -26.09 -9.90
C HIS A 355 10.19 -26.65 -8.47
N MET A 356 10.32 -25.80 -7.44
CA MET A 356 10.24 -26.24 -6.04
C MET A 356 8.77 -26.53 -5.71
N ALA A 357 8.32 -27.76 -6.00
CA ALA A 357 6.97 -28.20 -5.69
C ALA A 357 6.76 -28.18 -4.17
N PHE A 358 5.87 -27.30 -3.69
CA PHE A 358 5.43 -27.32 -2.31
C PHE A 358 4.82 -28.69 -1.98
N GLN A 359 5.46 -29.43 -1.08
CA GLN A 359 4.91 -30.67 -0.57
C GLN A 359 3.64 -30.31 0.21
N LYS A 360 2.47 -30.73 -0.28
CA LYS A 360 1.20 -30.51 0.40
C LYS A 360 1.28 -31.18 1.77
N VAL A 361 1.16 -30.41 2.84
CA VAL A 361 1.06 -30.96 4.20
C VAL A 361 -0.19 -31.86 4.23
N PRO A 362 -0.05 -33.16 4.52
CA PRO A 362 -1.18 -34.07 4.53
C PRO A 362 -2.18 -33.64 5.61
N ARG A 363 -3.47 -33.67 5.27
CA ARG A 363 -4.53 -33.43 6.25
C ARG A 363 -4.63 -34.65 7.18
N PRO A 364 -4.77 -34.46 8.50
CA PRO A 364 -5.01 -35.57 9.41
C PRO A 364 -6.25 -36.37 9.02
N THR A 365 -6.22 -37.69 9.21
CA THR A 365 -7.39 -38.56 8.96
C THR A 365 -8.54 -38.19 9.91
N GLU A 366 -9.78 -38.18 9.41
CA GLU A 366 -10.97 -37.98 10.24
C GLU A 366 -11.01 -39.02 11.38
N GLY A 367 -11.32 -38.58 12.60
CA GLY A 367 -11.34 -39.47 13.78
C GLY A 367 -9.98 -39.75 14.44
N SER A 368 -8.85 -39.24 13.93
CA SER A 368 -7.50 -39.39 14.53
C SER A 368 -7.39 -38.98 16.00
N HIS A 369 -8.25 -38.06 16.44
CA HIS A 369 -8.37 -37.56 17.82
C HIS A 369 -9.09 -38.52 18.79
N LEU A 370 -9.71 -39.60 18.30
CA LEU A 370 -10.36 -40.64 19.11
C LEU A 370 -9.43 -41.83 19.39
N ARG A 371 -8.17 -41.78 18.93
CA ARG A 371 -7.20 -42.86 19.14
C ARG A 371 -6.86 -42.98 20.63
N VAL A 372 -7.25 -44.10 21.22
CA VAL A 372 -7.03 -44.44 22.65
C VAL A 372 -5.56 -44.70 22.96
N HIS A 373 -4.80 -45.20 21.97
CA HIS A 373 -3.35 -45.36 22.08
C HIS A 373 -2.63 -44.12 21.57
N ILE A 374 -2.17 -43.29 22.50
CA ILE A 374 -1.30 -42.15 22.23
C ILE A 374 0.15 -42.60 22.45
N LEU A 375 0.95 -42.66 21.38
CA LEU A 375 2.38 -42.90 21.50
C LEU A 375 3.06 -41.63 22.04
N PRO A 376 4.03 -41.71 22.95
CA PRO A 376 4.74 -40.54 23.42
C PRO A 376 5.48 -39.85 22.25
N PHE A 377 5.45 -38.52 22.24
CA PHE A 377 6.12 -37.73 21.21
C PHE A 377 7.63 -38.05 21.22
N PRO A 378 8.23 -38.49 20.08
CA PRO A 378 9.64 -38.82 20.05
C PRO A 378 10.48 -37.57 20.28
N LYS A 379 11.62 -37.71 20.99
CA LYS A 379 12.56 -36.60 21.17
C LYS A 379 13.13 -36.21 19.80
N ILE A 380 12.90 -34.98 19.37
CA ILE A 380 13.47 -34.43 18.14
C ILE A 380 14.99 -34.34 18.31
N ASN A 381 15.74 -34.91 17.37
CA ASN A 381 17.19 -34.77 17.35
C ASN A 381 17.58 -33.42 16.70
N GLU A 382 17.99 -32.46 17.53
CA GLU A 382 18.40 -31.12 17.11
C GLU A 382 19.49 -31.15 16.03
N THR A 383 20.52 -31.97 16.23
CA THR A 383 21.64 -32.13 15.29
C THR A 383 21.16 -32.61 13.94
N ARG A 384 20.22 -33.58 13.92
CA ARG A 384 19.68 -34.12 12.67
C ARG A 384 18.78 -33.12 11.94
N VAL A 385 18.02 -32.30 12.66
CA VAL A 385 17.23 -31.21 12.06
C VAL A 385 18.17 -30.17 11.43
N GLN A 386 19.24 -29.77 12.13
CA GLN A 386 20.23 -28.84 11.59
C GLN A 386 20.94 -29.40 10.35
N GLU A 387 21.35 -30.67 10.37
CA GLU A 387 21.92 -31.36 9.20
C GLU A 387 20.94 -31.35 8.02
N LEU A 388 19.66 -31.67 8.24
CA LEU A 388 18.65 -31.69 7.18
C LEU A 388 18.33 -30.29 6.64
N ILE A 389 18.31 -29.27 7.50
CA ILE A 389 18.20 -27.87 7.08
C ILE A 389 19.40 -27.51 6.20
N GLN A 390 20.62 -27.87 6.62
CA GLN A 390 21.84 -27.58 5.87
C GLN A 390 21.94 -28.37 4.56
N GLU A 391 21.52 -29.65 4.55
CA GLU A 391 21.40 -30.47 3.34
C GLU A 391 20.36 -29.89 2.36
N ASN A 392 19.22 -29.40 2.85
CA ASN A 392 18.21 -28.74 2.03
C ASN A 392 18.70 -27.40 1.47
N LEU A 393 19.42 -26.62 2.28
CA LEU A 393 20.09 -25.39 1.83
C LEU A 393 21.17 -25.70 0.78
N ALA A 394 21.96 -26.76 0.94
CA ALA A 394 23.00 -27.17 0.01
C ALA A 394 22.43 -27.76 -1.30
N LYS A 395 21.33 -28.52 -1.24
CA LYS A 395 20.58 -28.97 -2.43
C LYS A 395 20.02 -27.77 -3.21
N ASN A 396 19.61 -26.72 -2.52
CA ASN A 396 19.20 -25.45 -3.15
C ASN A 396 20.38 -24.65 -3.75
N GLN A 397 21.62 -24.84 -3.27
CA GLN A 397 22.83 -24.24 -3.85
C GLN A 397 23.34 -24.98 -5.11
N ASN A 398 23.04 -26.27 -5.26
CA ASN A 398 23.40 -27.07 -6.44
C ASN A 398 22.39 -26.96 -7.60
N ALA A 399 21.23 -26.32 -7.38
CA ALA A 399 20.41 -25.78 -8.46
C ALA A 399 21.09 -24.52 -9.03
N PRO A 400 20.95 -24.21 -10.34
CA PRO A 400 21.48 -22.95 -10.87
C PRO A 400 21.01 -21.78 -9.99
N PRO A 401 21.87 -20.80 -9.67
CA PRO A 401 21.56 -19.78 -8.67
C PRO A 401 20.25 -19.08 -9.05
N ALA A 402 19.24 -19.28 -8.21
CA ALA A 402 17.91 -18.69 -8.35
C ALA A 402 17.89 -17.20 -8.01
N SER A 403 18.91 -16.72 -7.32
CA SER A 403 19.16 -15.29 -7.23
C SER A 403 19.74 -14.85 -8.57
N ARG A 404 18.98 -14.08 -9.35
CA ARG A 404 19.59 -13.13 -10.31
C ARG A 404 20.74 -12.46 -9.55
N VAL A 405 21.98 -12.68 -9.98
CA VAL A 405 23.13 -11.95 -9.43
C VAL A 405 22.76 -10.48 -9.63
N GLU A 406 22.55 -9.75 -8.53
CA GLU A 406 22.18 -8.34 -8.55
C GLU A 406 23.31 -7.54 -9.20
N LYS A 407 23.25 -7.45 -10.53
CA LYS A 407 24.27 -6.78 -11.31
C LYS A 407 24.06 -5.28 -11.14
N LYS A 408 24.94 -4.66 -10.36
CA LYS A 408 24.96 -3.20 -10.21
C LYS A 408 25.14 -2.56 -11.59
N CYS A 409 24.27 -1.62 -11.91
CA CYS A 409 24.31 -0.87 -13.15
C CYS A 409 24.09 0.62 -12.87
N VAL A 410 24.39 1.45 -13.88
CA VAL A 410 24.03 2.86 -13.82
C VAL A 410 22.51 2.93 -13.94
N VAL A 411 21.89 3.56 -12.96
CA VAL A 411 20.43 3.61 -12.92
C VAL A 411 19.92 4.58 -13.99
N PRO A 412 18.94 4.18 -14.82
CA PRO A 412 18.36 5.08 -15.82
C PRO A 412 17.79 6.36 -15.17
N ALA A 413 18.17 7.51 -15.73
CA ALA A 413 17.71 8.81 -15.24
C ALA A 413 16.22 9.06 -15.52
N GLY A 414 15.68 8.44 -16.57
CA GLY A 414 14.33 8.71 -17.07
C GLY A 414 14.20 10.10 -17.72
N PRO A 415 13.00 10.46 -18.22
CA PRO A 415 12.75 11.78 -18.77
C PRO A 415 12.86 12.86 -17.68
N PRO A 416 13.48 14.02 -17.98
CA PRO A 416 13.61 15.11 -17.01
C PRO A 416 12.25 15.70 -16.67
N VAL A 417 12.09 16.18 -15.44
CA VAL A 417 10.82 16.77 -14.97
C VAL A 417 10.33 17.91 -15.87
N VAL A 418 11.27 18.70 -16.43
CA VAL A 418 10.96 19.82 -17.33
C VAL A 418 10.31 19.37 -18.65
N SER A 419 10.61 18.16 -19.14
CA SER A 419 9.99 17.62 -20.36
C SER A 419 8.54 17.15 -20.14
N ILE A 420 8.08 17.07 -18.88
CA ILE A 420 6.71 16.67 -18.54
C ILE A 420 5.71 17.83 -18.73
N MET A 421 6.22 19.07 -18.85
CA MET A 421 5.40 20.27 -18.99
C MET A 421 4.70 20.42 -20.35
N ASP A 422 4.84 19.45 -21.27
CA ASP A 422 4.09 19.45 -22.51
C ASP A 422 2.58 19.15 -22.28
N LYS A 423 1.84 20.25 -22.15
CA LYS A 423 0.52 20.58 -22.70
C LYS A 423 -0.79 20.11 -22.07
N VAL A 424 -0.89 19.17 -21.13
CA VAL A 424 -2.25 18.67 -20.75
C VAL A 424 -2.61 18.78 -19.27
N THR A 425 -1.76 18.42 -18.32
CA THR A 425 -2.23 18.18 -16.93
C THR A 425 -2.26 19.40 -16.02
N THR A 426 -1.34 20.36 -16.19
CA THR A 426 -1.37 21.64 -15.45
C THR A 426 -2.58 22.48 -15.85
N VAL A 427 -3.01 22.40 -17.11
CA VAL A 427 -4.11 23.22 -17.62
C VAL A 427 -5.43 22.88 -16.95
N PHE A 428 -5.78 21.61 -16.70
CA PHE A 428 -7.13 21.29 -16.21
C PHE A 428 -7.44 21.81 -14.80
N ASN A 429 -6.54 21.62 -13.83
CA ASN A 429 -6.78 22.06 -12.45
C ASN A 429 -6.53 23.56 -12.24
N SER A 430 -5.54 24.16 -12.93
CA SER A 430 -5.35 25.60 -12.88
C SER A 430 -6.43 26.33 -13.69
N ALA A 431 -6.80 25.86 -14.88
CA ALA A 431 -7.83 26.52 -15.70
C ALA A 431 -9.17 26.53 -15.00
N GLN A 432 -9.63 25.44 -14.37
CA GLN A 432 -10.91 25.46 -13.66
C GLN A 432 -10.89 26.43 -12.46
N ARG A 433 -9.77 26.53 -11.74
CA ARG A 433 -9.61 27.50 -10.64
C ARG A 433 -9.54 28.94 -11.14
N LEU A 434 -8.80 29.18 -12.23
CA LEU A 434 -8.70 30.48 -12.88
C LEU A 434 -10.06 30.89 -13.45
N GLU A 435 -10.81 29.94 -14.00
CA GLU A 435 -12.17 30.13 -14.52
C GLU A 435 -13.15 30.46 -13.41
N VAL A 436 -13.05 29.84 -12.24
CA VAL A 436 -13.84 30.22 -11.06
C VAL A 436 -13.54 31.66 -10.63
N VAL A 437 -12.27 32.09 -10.68
CA VAL A 437 -11.89 33.48 -10.37
C VAL A 437 -12.42 34.44 -11.45
N ARG A 438 -12.26 34.12 -12.75
CA ARG A 438 -12.79 34.93 -13.86
C ARG A 438 -14.31 35.06 -13.81
N ASN A 439 -15.03 33.95 -13.60
CA ASN A 439 -16.48 33.96 -13.50
C ASN A 439 -16.97 34.74 -12.28
N CYS A 440 -16.30 34.60 -11.13
CA CYS A 440 -16.65 35.38 -9.94
C CYS A 440 -16.48 36.89 -10.18
N ILE A 441 -15.37 37.31 -10.81
CA ILE A 441 -15.14 38.72 -11.19
C ILE A 441 -16.19 39.19 -12.19
N SER A 442 -16.48 38.39 -13.23
CA SER A 442 -17.51 38.71 -14.21
C SER A 442 -18.90 38.88 -13.57
N PHE A 443 -19.30 37.98 -12.67
CA PHE A 443 -20.57 38.08 -11.94
C PHE A 443 -20.64 39.33 -11.04
N ILE A 444 -19.51 39.73 -10.45
CA ILE A 444 -19.43 40.99 -9.70
C ILE A 444 -19.70 42.16 -10.65
N PHE A 445 -18.99 42.28 -11.79
CA PHE A 445 -19.17 43.40 -12.73
C PHE A 445 -20.51 43.38 -13.49
N GLU A 446 -21.16 42.22 -13.65
CA GLU A 446 -22.50 42.07 -14.23
C GLU A 446 -23.65 42.28 -13.22
N ASN A 447 -23.32 42.62 -11.96
CA ASN A 447 -24.27 42.83 -10.86
C ASN A 447 -25.14 41.60 -10.53
N LYS A 448 -24.58 40.39 -10.67
CA LYS A 448 -25.24 39.12 -10.35
C LYS A 448 -24.91 38.69 -8.91
N THR A 449 -25.59 39.31 -7.94
CA THR A 449 -25.32 39.14 -6.50
C THR A 449 -25.45 37.69 -6.02
N LEU A 450 -26.49 36.98 -6.46
CA LEU A 450 -26.80 35.61 -6.02
C LEU A 450 -25.82 34.56 -6.55
N GLU A 451 -25.24 34.78 -7.73
CA GLU A 451 -24.20 33.93 -8.33
C GLU A 451 -22.82 34.24 -7.73
N THR A 452 -22.58 35.50 -7.41
CA THR A 452 -21.38 35.96 -6.70
C THR A 452 -21.29 35.31 -5.32
N GLU A 453 -22.35 35.33 -4.50
CA GLU A 453 -22.34 34.72 -3.16
C GLU A 453 -22.05 33.20 -3.21
N LYS A 454 -22.55 32.50 -4.23
CA LYS A 454 -22.29 31.06 -4.41
C LYS A 454 -20.84 30.77 -4.81
N THR A 455 -20.24 31.62 -5.64
CA THR A 455 -18.91 31.39 -6.21
C THR A 455 -17.78 32.00 -5.38
N LEU A 456 -18.06 33.00 -4.56
CA LEU A 456 -17.08 33.73 -3.76
C LEU A 456 -16.26 32.83 -2.81
N PRO A 457 -16.83 31.85 -2.06
CA PRO A 457 -16.02 30.97 -1.21
C PRO A 457 -15.08 30.06 -2.00
N ALA A 458 -15.44 29.69 -3.23
CA ALA A 458 -14.59 28.92 -4.12
C ALA A 458 -13.47 29.80 -4.71
N ALA A 459 -13.80 31.02 -5.12
CA ALA A 459 -12.82 32.00 -5.61
C ALA A 459 -11.79 32.39 -4.53
N LEU A 460 -12.23 32.66 -3.29
CA LEU A 460 -11.32 32.95 -2.17
C LEU A 460 -10.37 31.78 -1.86
N ARG A 461 -10.83 30.53 -1.98
CA ARG A 461 -9.95 29.36 -1.87
C ARG A 461 -8.96 29.26 -3.02
N ALA A 462 -9.37 29.58 -4.24
CA ALA A 462 -8.51 29.58 -5.42
C ALA A 462 -7.43 30.68 -5.37
N LEU A 463 -7.75 31.85 -4.80
CA LEU A 463 -6.86 33.01 -4.68
C LEU A 463 -5.64 32.79 -3.78
N LYS A 464 -5.57 31.70 -3.01
CA LYS A 464 -4.33 31.32 -2.30
C LYS A 464 -3.18 30.99 -3.25
N GLY A 465 -3.49 30.58 -4.49
CA GLY A 465 -2.50 30.23 -5.50
C GLY A 465 -1.90 31.42 -6.24
N LYS A 466 -0.61 31.33 -6.60
CA LYS A 466 0.13 32.41 -7.30
C LYS A 466 -0.49 32.76 -8.66
N ALA A 467 -0.92 31.77 -9.44
CA ALA A 467 -1.52 31.97 -10.75
C ALA A 467 -2.90 32.65 -10.66
N ALA A 468 -3.70 32.32 -9.64
CA ALA A 468 -5.01 32.93 -9.41
C ALA A 468 -4.90 34.40 -8.97
N ARG A 469 -3.87 34.74 -8.18
CA ARG A 469 -3.56 36.14 -7.83
C ARG A 469 -3.19 36.98 -9.05
N GLN A 470 -2.38 36.42 -9.95
CA GLN A 470 -2.05 37.08 -11.21
C GLN A 470 -3.28 37.22 -12.12
N CYS A 471 -4.14 36.19 -12.17
CA CYS A 471 -5.41 36.25 -12.90
C CYS A 471 -6.35 37.34 -12.36
N LEU A 472 -6.43 37.51 -11.04
CA LEU A 472 -7.20 38.58 -10.42
C LEU A 472 -6.70 39.95 -10.88
N THR A 473 -5.38 40.18 -10.87
CA THR A 473 -4.80 41.45 -11.30
C THR A 473 -5.02 41.72 -12.79
N ASP A 474 -4.93 40.69 -13.63
CA ASP A 474 -5.12 40.81 -15.08
C ASP A 474 -6.59 41.14 -15.42
N GLU A 475 -7.55 40.46 -14.79
CA GLU A 475 -8.99 40.70 -15.01
C GLU A 475 -9.44 42.07 -14.49
N LEU A 476 -8.99 42.47 -13.30
CA LEU A 476 -9.27 43.83 -12.79
C LEU A 476 -8.66 44.89 -13.71
N GLY A 477 -7.45 44.65 -14.23
CA GLY A 477 -6.80 45.52 -15.22
C GLY A 477 -7.62 45.65 -16.51
N LEU A 478 -8.17 44.56 -17.02
CA LEU A 478 -9.03 44.56 -18.22
C LEU A 478 -10.32 45.37 -17.99
N HIS A 479 -10.98 45.19 -16.84
CA HIS A 479 -12.21 45.93 -16.53
C HIS A 479 -11.99 47.44 -16.36
N VAL A 480 -10.83 47.85 -15.84
CA VAL A 480 -10.42 49.26 -15.78
C VAL A 480 -10.21 49.84 -17.18
N GLN A 481 -9.56 49.10 -18.10
CA GLN A 481 -9.36 49.55 -19.48
C GLN A 481 -10.66 49.65 -20.29
N GLN A 482 -11.66 48.84 -19.95
CA GLN A 482 -12.98 48.84 -20.60
C GLN A 482 -13.96 49.90 -20.04
N ASN A 483 -13.51 50.81 -19.17
CA ASN A 483 -14.32 51.86 -18.54
C ASN A 483 -15.55 51.35 -17.75
N ARG A 484 -15.57 50.07 -17.36
CA ARG A 484 -16.57 49.49 -16.45
C ARG A 484 -16.19 49.71 -14.98
N ALA A 485 -15.72 50.91 -14.64
CA ALA A 485 -15.05 51.18 -13.36
C ALA A 485 -15.97 51.75 -12.26
N ILE A 486 -17.28 51.85 -12.50
CA ILE A 486 -18.26 52.30 -11.50
C ILE A 486 -18.88 51.06 -10.87
N LEU A 487 -18.55 50.82 -9.60
CA LEU A 487 -19.05 49.72 -8.80
C LEU A 487 -20.02 50.23 -7.75
N ASP A 488 -21.12 49.51 -7.54
CA ASP A 488 -22.01 49.69 -6.40
C ASP A 488 -21.32 49.26 -5.10
N HIS A 489 -21.81 49.75 -3.96
CA HIS A 489 -21.21 49.48 -2.63
C HIS A 489 -21.02 47.97 -2.37
N GLN A 490 -21.97 47.14 -2.79
CA GLN A 490 -21.88 45.69 -2.59
C GLN A 490 -20.84 45.03 -3.50
N GLN A 491 -20.72 45.48 -4.76
CA GLN A 491 -19.72 44.98 -5.70
C GLN A 491 -18.31 45.36 -5.22
N PHE A 492 -18.16 46.59 -4.70
CA PHE A 492 -16.91 47.07 -4.11
C PHE A 492 -16.46 46.21 -2.93
N ASP A 493 -17.37 45.87 -2.01
CA ASP A 493 -17.05 45.01 -0.85
C ASP A 493 -16.56 43.63 -1.27
N TYR A 494 -17.13 43.03 -2.32
CA TYR A 494 -16.67 41.73 -2.84
C TYR A 494 -15.26 41.80 -3.41
N ILE A 495 -14.95 42.84 -4.19
CA ILE A 495 -13.60 43.07 -4.74
C ILE A 495 -12.58 43.27 -3.62
N ILE A 496 -12.89 44.11 -2.62
CA ILE A 496 -12.02 44.32 -1.47
C ILE A 496 -11.78 43.03 -0.70
N ARG A 497 -12.80 42.19 -0.52
CA ARG A 497 -12.65 40.88 0.13
C ARG A 497 -11.73 39.94 -0.64
N MET A 498 -11.81 39.93 -1.97
CA MET A 498 -10.89 39.19 -2.83
C MET A 498 -9.47 39.74 -2.75
N MET A 499 -9.28 41.06 -2.82
CA MET A 499 -7.98 41.72 -2.69
C MET A 499 -7.32 41.44 -1.33
N ASN A 500 -8.07 41.57 -0.23
CA ASN A 500 -7.58 41.26 1.11
C ASN A 500 -7.14 39.80 1.24
N CYS A 501 -7.87 38.86 0.60
CA CYS A 501 -7.49 37.46 0.57
C CYS A 501 -6.20 37.19 -0.22
N THR A 502 -5.84 38.04 -1.19
CA THR A 502 -4.58 37.89 -1.94
C THR A 502 -3.36 38.50 -1.25
N LEU A 503 -3.60 39.46 -0.35
CA LEU A 503 -2.58 40.18 0.42
C LEU A 503 -2.20 39.46 1.72
N GLN A 504 -3.12 38.65 2.26
CA GLN A 504 -2.88 37.71 3.36
C GLN A 504 -2.23 36.42 2.85
#